data_AF-A0A9C8H7K2-F1
#
_entry.id   AF-A0A9C8H7K2-F1
#
_cell.length_a   1.000
_cell.length_b   1.000
_cell.length_c   1.000
_cell.angle_alpha   90.00
_cell.angle_beta   90.00
_cell.angle_gamma   90.00
#
_symmetry.space_group_name_H-M   'P 1'
#
loop_
_entity.id
_entity.type
_entity.pdbx_description
1 polymer ?
#
loop_
_entity_poly.entity_id
_entity_poly.type
_entity_poly.pdbx_seq_one_letter_code
_entity_poly.pdbx_strand_id
1 'polypeptide(L)'
;MGHQRLGKLPTHRYLPDIVRYLVKGGTPTAPLVEQVTEVGRDALKRALKDPVFVEALWLLIRLPQAAASKDFGTALAETGMGAQRPTSVAELMVAVDNVLERVQRREHRDATDLGEIARQAALTALGDAVRAGMPMWPPTADDVQASVAALRSPEKFGALAHHFHANTVERVIHYYVDRNLHELVGADRVVSSVHDLATYDSAIRRHCMEAALIMRAFARDWLGKNQYRDGKDISRNDAVKFSAYAVEKISIELKNRRGPK
;
A
#
# COMPACT_ATOMS: atom_id res chain seq x y z
N MET A 1 -11.85 7.72 -17.01
CA MET A 1 -11.55 6.39 -16.43
C MET A 1 -12.79 5.90 -15.70
N GLY A 2 -13.20 4.65 -15.93
CA GLY A 2 -14.58 4.20 -15.74
C GLY A 2 -15.12 4.25 -14.31
N HIS A 3 -16.46 4.33 -14.21
CA HIS A 3 -17.26 4.22 -12.97
C HIS A 3 -17.20 2.81 -12.37
N GLN A 4 -16.01 2.25 -12.20
CA GLN A 4 -15.81 0.96 -11.60
C GLN A 4 -16.22 1.05 -10.14
N ARG A 5 -17.43 0.60 -9.88
CA ARG A 5 -18.01 0.33 -8.57
C ARG A 5 -18.06 -1.19 -8.52
N LEU A 6 -17.19 -1.80 -7.73
CA LEU A 6 -17.51 -3.14 -7.23
C LEU A 6 -18.86 -3.01 -6.49
N GLY A 7 -19.66 -4.07 -6.46
CA GLY A 7 -20.87 -4.11 -5.64
C GLY A 7 -20.55 -3.90 -4.16
N LYS A 8 -21.48 -4.23 -3.25
CA LYS A 8 -21.18 -4.13 -1.82
C LYS A 8 -19.94 -4.98 -1.50
N LEU A 9 -18.84 -4.32 -1.12
CA LEU A 9 -17.59 -5.01 -0.81
C LEU A 9 -17.74 -5.82 0.48
N PRO A 10 -17.01 -6.96 0.61
CA PRO A 10 -16.97 -7.71 1.85
C PRO A 10 -16.64 -6.75 3.00
N THR A 11 -17.48 -6.79 4.03
CA THR A 11 -17.30 -5.98 5.24
C THR A 11 -17.50 -6.91 6.42
N HIS A 12 -16.40 -7.44 6.97
CA HIS A 12 -16.51 -8.31 8.14
C HIS A 12 -16.94 -7.52 9.38
N ARG A 13 -16.41 -6.30 9.53
CA ARG A 13 -16.73 -5.37 10.63
C ARG A 13 -16.63 -3.93 10.13
N TYR A 14 -17.55 -3.08 10.56
CA TYR A 14 -17.42 -1.64 10.34
C TYR A 14 -16.41 -1.06 11.33
N LEU A 15 -15.89 0.13 11.02
CA LEU A 15 -14.90 0.78 11.88
C LEU A 15 -15.35 0.96 13.34
N PRO A 16 -16.63 1.29 13.66
CA PRO A 16 -17.10 1.30 15.05
C PRO A 16 -16.83 -0.02 15.77
N ASP A 17 -17.17 -1.16 15.16
CA ASP A 17 -17.01 -2.48 15.78
C ASP A 17 -15.54 -2.82 16.09
N ILE A 18 -14.61 -2.21 15.35
CA ILE A 18 -13.17 -2.40 15.52
C ILE A 18 -12.64 -1.48 16.61
N VAL A 19 -13.05 -0.21 16.61
CA VAL A 19 -12.64 0.77 17.62
C VAL A 19 -13.12 0.40 19.02
N ARG A 20 -14.18 -0.42 19.14
CA ARG A 20 -14.63 -0.99 20.42
C ARG A 20 -13.51 -1.69 21.22
N TYR A 21 -12.53 -2.29 20.54
CA TYR A 21 -11.39 -2.95 21.20
C TYR A 21 -10.45 -1.98 21.91
N LEU A 22 -10.52 -0.68 21.59
CA LEU A 22 -9.72 0.36 22.23
C LEU A 22 -10.41 1.01 23.45
N VAL A 23 -11.70 0.74 23.66
CA VAL A 23 -12.52 1.48 24.65
C VAL A 23 -13.08 0.53 25.72
N LYS A 24 -12.69 0.76 26.97
CA LYS A 24 -13.27 0.09 28.15
C LYS A 24 -14.78 0.36 28.21
N GLY A 25 -15.60 -0.70 28.25
CA GLY A 25 -17.07 -0.60 28.22
C GLY A 25 -17.70 -0.68 26.82
N GLY A 26 -16.89 -0.82 25.76
CA GLY A 26 -17.34 -1.36 24.48
C GLY A 26 -18.27 -0.47 23.66
N THR A 27 -18.32 0.84 23.89
CA THR A 27 -19.02 1.78 22.99
C THR A 27 -18.01 2.74 22.36
N PRO A 28 -17.76 2.63 21.05
CA PRO A 28 -16.86 3.54 20.35
C PRO A 28 -17.55 4.90 20.25
N THR A 29 -16.87 5.99 20.57
CA THR A 29 -17.47 7.32 20.39
C THR A 29 -17.54 7.64 18.90
N ALA A 30 -18.68 8.15 18.41
CA ALA A 30 -18.83 8.59 17.02
C ALA A 30 -17.69 9.55 16.55
N PRO A 31 -17.18 10.45 17.41
CA PRO A 31 -15.99 11.26 17.10
C PRO A 31 -14.73 10.45 16.77
N LEU A 32 -14.44 9.36 17.50
CA LEU A 32 -13.22 8.57 17.27
C LEU A 32 -13.26 7.84 15.92
N VAL A 33 -14.41 7.26 15.57
CA VAL A 33 -14.62 6.60 14.27
C VAL A 33 -14.46 7.62 13.13
N GLU A 34 -15.02 8.82 13.30
CA GLU A 34 -14.90 9.91 12.34
C GLU A 34 -13.45 10.38 12.19
N GLN A 35 -12.73 10.59 13.29
CA GLN A 35 -11.32 10.97 13.28
C GLN A 35 -10.44 9.95 12.55
N VAL A 36 -10.53 8.65 12.89
CA VAL A 36 -9.74 7.60 12.23
C VAL A 36 -10.04 7.54 10.73
N THR A 37 -11.31 7.70 10.36
CA THR A 37 -11.72 7.74 8.94
C THR A 37 -11.12 8.93 8.21
N GLU A 38 -11.26 10.15 8.76
CA GLU A 38 -10.75 11.36 8.12
C GLU A 38 -9.23 11.39 8.07
N VAL A 39 -8.55 10.89 9.10
CA VAL A 39 -7.09 10.76 9.13
C VAL A 39 -6.60 9.86 7.99
N GLY A 40 -7.20 8.68 7.80
CA GLY A 40 -6.84 7.80 6.69
C GLY A 40 -7.02 8.48 5.33
N ARG A 41 -8.14 9.19 5.14
CA ARG A 41 -8.45 9.92 3.91
C ARG A 41 -7.47 11.07 3.65
N ASP A 42 -7.18 11.87 4.67
CA ASP A 42 -6.30 13.03 4.54
C ASP A 42 -4.83 12.64 4.43
N ALA A 43 -4.41 11.55 5.05
CA ALA A 43 -3.09 10.98 4.83
C ALA A 43 -2.91 10.52 3.38
N LEU A 44 -3.90 9.82 2.80
CA LEU A 44 -3.85 9.43 1.39
C LEU A 44 -3.75 10.64 0.45
N LYS A 45 -4.54 11.71 0.70
CA LYS A 45 -4.42 12.96 -0.07
C LYS A 45 -3.05 13.62 0.07
N ARG A 46 -2.47 13.60 1.27
CA ARG A 46 -1.13 14.15 1.54
C ARG A 46 -0.05 13.29 0.89
N ALA A 47 -0.21 11.97 0.87
CA ALA A 47 0.70 11.03 0.23
C ALA A 47 0.83 11.29 -1.28
N LEU A 48 -0.22 11.79 -1.96
CA LEU A 48 -0.13 12.22 -3.36
C LEU A 48 0.89 13.35 -3.61
N LYS A 49 1.23 14.11 -2.58
CA LYS A 49 2.22 15.19 -2.64
C LYS A 49 3.61 14.74 -2.17
N ASP A 50 3.73 13.49 -1.71
CA ASP A 50 4.97 12.94 -1.19
C ASP A 50 5.75 12.25 -2.33
N PRO A 51 6.98 12.71 -2.64
CA PRO A 51 7.78 12.14 -3.72
C PRO A 51 8.11 10.65 -3.51
N VAL A 52 8.28 10.20 -2.26
CA VAL A 52 8.59 8.80 -1.95
C VAL A 52 7.38 7.92 -2.23
N PHE A 53 6.17 8.38 -1.91
CA PHE A 53 4.94 7.65 -2.23
C PHE A 53 4.74 7.48 -3.75
N VAL A 54 4.98 8.54 -4.51
CA VAL A 54 4.89 8.49 -5.98
C VAL A 54 5.95 7.56 -6.56
N GLU A 55 7.20 7.65 -6.08
CA GLU A 55 8.28 6.79 -6.57
C GLU A 55 8.03 5.33 -6.22
N ALA A 56 7.58 5.04 -5.00
CA ALA A 56 7.22 3.69 -4.57
C ALA A 56 6.20 3.07 -5.52
N LEU A 57 5.14 3.80 -5.85
CA LEU A 57 4.12 3.31 -6.77
C LEU A 57 4.66 3.13 -8.19
N TRP A 58 5.48 4.07 -8.67
CA TRP A 58 6.13 3.95 -9.97
C TRP A 58 7.04 2.72 -10.04
N LEU A 59 7.81 2.42 -9.01
CA LEU A 59 8.63 1.21 -8.92
C LEU A 59 7.79 -0.06 -8.95
N LEU A 60 6.67 -0.12 -8.21
CA LEU A 60 5.74 -1.27 -8.24
C LEU A 60 5.14 -1.52 -9.64
N ILE A 61 5.08 -0.50 -10.49
CA ILE A 61 4.62 -0.61 -11.88
C ILE A 61 5.77 -0.96 -12.84
N ARG A 62 6.93 -0.30 -12.70
CA ARG A 62 8.04 -0.38 -13.66
C ARG A 62 8.94 -1.59 -13.43
N LEU A 63 9.21 -1.95 -12.19
CA LEU A 63 10.11 -3.06 -11.87
C LEU A 63 9.67 -4.40 -12.49
N PRO A 64 8.36 -4.79 -12.47
CA PRO A 64 7.91 -6.00 -13.17
C PRO A 64 8.12 -5.97 -14.69
N GLN A 65 8.05 -4.79 -15.30
CA GLN A 65 8.32 -4.61 -16.73
C GLN A 65 9.81 -4.75 -17.02
N ALA A 66 10.66 -4.13 -16.19
CA ALA A 66 12.10 -4.25 -16.28
C ALA A 66 12.57 -5.71 -16.17
N ALA A 67 12.05 -6.45 -15.19
CA ALA A 67 12.35 -7.87 -14.98
C ALA A 67 11.93 -8.77 -16.16
N ALA A 68 10.90 -8.37 -16.90
CA ALA A 68 10.41 -9.09 -18.08
C ALA A 68 11.08 -8.65 -19.40
N SER A 69 11.98 -7.66 -19.35
CA SER A 69 12.70 -7.18 -20.53
C SER A 69 13.80 -8.15 -20.95
N LYS A 70 14.25 -8.03 -22.21
CA LYS A 70 15.37 -8.84 -22.73
C LYS A 70 16.70 -8.48 -22.08
N ASP A 71 16.87 -7.22 -21.71
CA ASP A 71 18.05 -6.70 -21.01
C ASP A 71 17.65 -6.19 -19.63
N PHE A 72 17.50 -7.13 -18.71
CA PHE A 72 17.08 -6.82 -17.35
C PHE A 72 18.06 -5.87 -16.65
N GLY A 73 19.36 -6.04 -16.85
CA GLY A 73 20.38 -5.20 -16.19
C GLY A 73 20.23 -3.73 -16.57
N THR A 74 20.12 -3.43 -17.87
CA THR A 74 19.89 -2.06 -18.35
C THR A 74 18.54 -1.52 -17.88
N ALA A 75 17.46 -2.30 -18.00
CA ALA A 75 16.13 -1.85 -17.56
C ALA A 75 16.05 -1.62 -16.04
N LEU A 76 16.82 -2.38 -15.24
CA LEU A 76 16.96 -2.20 -13.81
C LEU A 76 17.73 -0.91 -13.50
N ALA A 77 18.79 -0.61 -14.26
CA ALA A 77 19.53 0.65 -14.15
C ALA A 77 18.64 1.89 -14.36
N GLU A 78 17.71 1.83 -15.32
CA GLU A 78 16.75 2.92 -15.58
C GLU A 78 15.79 3.18 -14.42
N THR A 79 15.51 2.17 -13.57
CA THR A 79 14.74 2.35 -12.34
C THR A 79 15.53 3.03 -11.22
N GLY A 80 16.80 3.35 -11.48
CA GLY A 80 17.73 3.87 -10.49
C GLY A 80 18.32 2.77 -9.61
N MET A 81 18.00 1.50 -9.85
CA MET A 81 18.70 0.35 -9.27
C MET A 81 20.05 0.14 -9.99
N GLY A 82 20.96 -0.68 -9.45
CA GLY A 82 22.19 -1.02 -10.18
C GLY A 82 21.91 -1.91 -11.38
N ALA A 83 22.86 -2.01 -12.32
CA ALA A 83 22.75 -2.95 -13.45
C ALA A 83 22.88 -4.43 -13.04
N GLN A 84 23.40 -4.70 -11.84
CA GLN A 84 23.53 -6.05 -11.31
C GLN A 84 22.18 -6.57 -10.85
N ARG A 85 21.77 -7.72 -11.40
CA ARG A 85 20.54 -8.40 -11.01
C ARG A 85 20.63 -8.88 -9.55
N PRO A 86 19.56 -8.70 -8.75
CA PRO A 86 19.48 -9.27 -7.41
C PRO A 86 19.51 -10.81 -7.46
N THR A 87 20.25 -11.42 -6.56
CA THR A 87 20.35 -12.89 -6.43
C THR A 87 19.38 -13.44 -5.39
N SER A 88 18.82 -12.58 -4.54
CA SER A 88 17.83 -12.95 -3.51
C SER A 88 16.73 -11.90 -3.37
N VAL A 89 15.61 -12.29 -2.73
CA VAL A 89 14.52 -11.36 -2.38
C VAL A 89 15.03 -10.27 -1.44
N ALA A 90 15.95 -10.60 -0.52
CA ALA A 90 16.53 -9.63 0.41
C ALA A 90 17.35 -8.57 -0.34
N GLU A 91 18.21 -8.98 -1.27
CA GLU A 91 18.96 -8.03 -2.13
C GLU A 91 18.04 -7.16 -2.96
N LEU A 92 16.95 -7.72 -3.50
CA LEU A 92 15.94 -6.95 -4.23
C LEU A 92 15.29 -5.90 -3.33
N MET A 93 14.90 -6.26 -2.10
CA MET A 93 14.30 -5.30 -1.16
C MET A 93 15.28 -4.19 -0.82
N VAL A 94 16.55 -4.51 -0.53
CA VAL A 94 17.60 -3.52 -0.28
C VAL A 94 17.81 -2.60 -1.49
N ALA A 95 17.78 -3.12 -2.72
CA ALA A 95 17.91 -2.32 -3.93
C ALA A 95 16.75 -1.32 -4.09
N VAL A 96 15.51 -1.77 -3.89
CA VAL A 96 14.30 -0.92 -3.92
C VAL A 96 14.35 0.13 -2.81
N ASP A 97 14.70 -0.29 -1.60
CA ASP A 97 14.82 0.55 -0.41
C ASP A 97 15.81 1.71 -0.63
N ASN A 98 16.97 1.39 -1.18
CA ASN A 98 18.00 2.37 -1.54
C ASN A 98 17.53 3.38 -2.61
N VAL A 99 16.68 2.99 -3.56
CA VAL A 99 16.11 3.93 -4.55
C VAL A 99 15.19 4.93 -3.85
N LEU A 100 14.29 4.43 -2.99
CA LEU A 100 13.34 5.26 -2.27
C LEU A 100 14.06 6.21 -1.30
N GLU A 101 15.09 5.74 -0.63
CA GLU A 101 15.92 6.58 0.24
C GLU A 101 16.64 7.69 -0.53
N ARG A 102 17.12 7.41 -1.74
CA ARG A 102 17.72 8.45 -2.60
C ARG A 102 16.70 9.52 -2.98
N VAL A 103 15.46 9.15 -3.29
CA VAL A 103 14.40 10.13 -3.58
C VAL A 103 14.12 10.99 -2.36
N GLN A 104 14.00 10.38 -1.19
CA GLN A 104 13.82 11.09 0.08
C GLN A 104 14.94 12.10 0.35
N ARG A 105 16.21 11.70 0.19
CA ARG A 105 17.37 12.56 0.41
C ARG A 105 17.49 13.71 -0.62
N ARG A 106 17.12 13.47 -1.89
CA ARG A 106 17.23 14.47 -2.97
C ARG A 106 16.31 15.67 -2.79
N GLU A 107 15.15 15.45 -2.17
CA GLU A 107 14.17 16.52 -1.99
C GLU A 107 14.55 17.48 -0.85
N HIS A 108 15.71 17.28 -0.20
CA HIS A 108 16.21 18.09 0.93
C HIS A 108 15.19 18.30 2.06
N ARG A 109 14.22 17.39 2.15
CA ARG A 109 13.24 17.36 3.23
C ARG A 109 13.70 16.31 4.24
N ASP A 110 13.53 16.61 5.52
CA ASP A 110 13.59 15.58 6.56
C ASP A 110 12.67 14.42 6.19
N ALA A 111 12.97 13.23 6.71
CA ALA A 111 12.12 12.07 6.54
C ALA A 111 10.67 12.41 6.89
N THR A 112 9.78 12.34 5.90
CA THR A 112 8.35 12.51 6.13
C THR A 112 7.79 11.20 6.66
N ASP A 113 6.92 11.27 7.68
CA ASP A 113 6.25 10.08 8.21
C ASP A 113 5.48 9.33 7.10
N LEU A 114 4.87 10.08 6.18
CA LEU A 114 4.14 9.51 5.04
C LEU A 114 5.06 8.84 4.01
N GLY A 115 6.23 9.41 3.76
CA GLY A 115 7.22 8.81 2.87
C GLY A 115 7.76 7.50 3.45
N GLU A 116 8.04 7.46 4.76
CA GLU A 116 8.47 6.23 5.45
C GLU A 116 7.35 5.17 5.46
N ILE A 117 6.11 5.57 5.75
CA ILE A 117 4.95 4.67 5.66
C ILE A 117 4.81 4.09 4.25
N ALA A 118 4.97 4.92 3.21
CA ALA A 118 4.87 4.48 1.82
C ALA A 118 6.01 3.51 1.45
N ARG A 119 7.25 3.83 1.86
CA ARG A 119 8.43 2.99 1.67
C ARG A 119 8.22 1.61 2.28
N GLN A 120 7.82 1.55 3.55
CA GLN A 120 7.54 0.29 4.24
C GLN A 120 6.38 -0.48 3.60
N ALA A 121 5.29 0.20 3.24
CA ALA A 121 4.14 -0.41 2.58
C ALA A 121 4.50 -1.05 1.24
N ALA A 122 5.35 -0.38 0.44
CA ALA A 122 5.83 -0.89 -0.84
C ALA A 122 6.75 -2.10 -0.68
N LEU A 123 7.70 -2.05 0.26
CA LEU A 123 8.60 -3.18 0.55
C LEU A 123 7.83 -4.39 1.05
N THR A 124 6.85 -4.21 1.94
CA THR A 124 5.99 -5.31 2.40
C THR A 124 5.19 -5.89 1.21
N ALA A 125 4.50 -5.06 0.45
CA ALA A 125 3.64 -5.52 -0.64
C ALA A 125 4.45 -6.23 -1.75
N LEU A 126 5.60 -5.68 -2.14
CA LEU A 126 6.49 -6.27 -3.14
C LEU A 126 7.13 -7.55 -2.63
N GLY A 127 7.68 -7.53 -1.41
CA GLY A 127 8.35 -8.69 -0.80
C GLY A 127 7.40 -9.88 -0.67
N ASP A 128 6.16 -9.66 -0.23
CA ASP A 128 5.15 -10.71 -0.13
C ASP A 128 4.74 -11.24 -1.50
N ALA A 129 4.54 -10.35 -2.49
CA ALA A 129 4.16 -10.74 -3.84
C ALA A 129 5.26 -11.55 -4.55
N VAL A 130 6.53 -11.16 -4.38
CA VAL A 130 7.68 -11.88 -4.95
C VAL A 130 7.85 -13.21 -4.24
N ARG A 131 7.77 -13.25 -2.91
CA ARG A 131 7.90 -14.49 -2.12
C ARG A 131 6.80 -15.49 -2.46
N ALA A 132 5.57 -15.03 -2.69
CA ALA A 132 4.46 -15.90 -3.09
C ALA A 132 4.66 -16.55 -4.47
N GLY A 133 5.53 -15.99 -5.32
CA GLY A 133 5.91 -16.58 -6.61
C GLY A 133 7.20 -17.41 -6.59
N MET A 134 7.85 -17.56 -5.42
CA MET A 134 9.08 -18.33 -5.30
C MET A 134 8.83 -19.85 -5.28
N PRO A 135 9.81 -20.64 -5.76
CA PRO A 135 9.76 -22.09 -5.59
C PRO A 135 9.93 -22.51 -4.13
N MET A 136 9.58 -23.77 -3.84
CA MET A 136 9.75 -24.39 -2.52
C MET A 136 11.19 -24.88 -2.27
N TRP A 137 12.02 -24.93 -3.31
CA TRP A 137 13.45 -25.28 -3.24
C TRP A 137 14.32 -24.02 -3.17
N PRO A 138 15.63 -24.14 -2.86
CA PRO A 138 16.52 -22.99 -2.78
C PRO A 138 16.43 -22.11 -4.04
N PRO A 139 16.04 -20.82 -3.90
CA PRO A 139 15.79 -19.95 -5.04
C PRO A 139 17.09 -19.51 -5.71
N THR A 140 17.03 -19.33 -7.03
CA THR A 140 18.09 -18.76 -7.85
C THR A 140 17.80 -17.30 -8.21
N ALA A 141 18.78 -16.59 -8.77
CA ALA A 141 18.58 -15.23 -9.30
C ALA A 141 17.52 -15.20 -10.43
N ASP A 142 17.44 -16.26 -11.23
CA ASP A 142 16.43 -16.39 -12.30
C ASP A 142 15.03 -16.54 -11.71
N ASP A 143 14.88 -17.26 -10.60
CA ASP A 143 13.60 -17.37 -9.89
C ASP A 143 13.13 -16.01 -9.36
N VAL A 144 14.04 -15.24 -8.74
CA VAL A 144 13.76 -13.88 -8.26
C VAL A 144 13.29 -13.00 -9.42
N GLN A 145 14.03 -13.00 -10.53
CA GLN A 145 13.65 -12.24 -11.72
C GLN A 145 12.30 -12.69 -12.29
N ALA A 146 12.06 -14.00 -12.42
CA ALA A 146 10.82 -14.53 -12.96
C ALA A 146 9.60 -14.18 -12.10
N SER A 147 9.74 -14.23 -10.77
CA SER A 147 8.67 -13.86 -9.86
C SER A 147 8.34 -12.37 -9.93
N VAL A 148 9.35 -11.50 -9.99
CA VAL A 148 9.17 -10.06 -10.21
C VAL A 148 8.51 -9.80 -11.57
N ALA A 149 8.98 -10.45 -12.64
CA ALA A 149 8.44 -10.31 -13.99
C ALA A 149 6.96 -10.73 -14.06
N ALA A 150 6.55 -11.73 -13.30
CA ALA A 150 5.17 -12.20 -13.28
C ALA A 150 4.19 -11.12 -12.76
N LEU A 151 4.65 -10.20 -11.91
CA LEU A 151 3.84 -9.10 -11.38
C LEU A 151 3.39 -8.10 -12.46
N ARG A 152 3.95 -8.18 -13.68
CA ARG A 152 3.52 -7.34 -14.82
C ARG A 152 2.12 -7.68 -15.31
N SER A 153 1.61 -8.87 -14.97
CA SER A 153 0.26 -9.28 -15.36
C SER A 153 -0.77 -8.39 -14.66
N PRO A 154 -1.83 -7.95 -15.36
CA PRO A 154 -2.88 -7.11 -14.77
C PRO A 154 -3.46 -7.68 -13.46
N GLU A 155 -3.64 -8.99 -13.36
CA GLU A 155 -4.17 -9.67 -12.17
C GLU A 155 -3.23 -9.54 -10.98
N LYS A 156 -1.94 -9.86 -11.16
CA LYS A 156 -0.95 -9.79 -10.08
C LYS A 156 -0.62 -8.34 -9.70
N PHE A 157 -0.58 -7.44 -10.68
CA PHE A 157 -0.48 -6.00 -10.40
C PHE A 157 -1.68 -5.48 -9.61
N GLY A 158 -2.89 -5.92 -9.96
CA GLY A 158 -4.10 -5.60 -9.22
C GLY A 158 -4.01 -6.00 -7.75
N ALA A 159 -3.49 -7.21 -7.47
CA ALA A 159 -3.22 -7.66 -6.12
C ALA A 159 -2.12 -6.81 -5.44
N LEU A 160 -1.01 -6.55 -6.12
CA LEU A 160 0.11 -5.76 -5.60
C LEU A 160 -0.33 -4.34 -5.20
N ALA A 161 -1.03 -3.64 -6.09
CA ALA A 161 -1.56 -2.31 -5.83
C ALA A 161 -2.56 -2.30 -4.67
N HIS A 162 -3.39 -3.34 -4.57
CA HIS A 162 -4.29 -3.54 -3.43
C HIS A 162 -3.53 -3.66 -2.10
N HIS A 163 -2.53 -4.55 -2.04
CA HIS A 163 -1.72 -4.73 -0.82
C HIS A 163 -0.94 -3.48 -0.45
N PHE A 164 -0.34 -2.79 -1.43
CA PHE A 164 0.37 -1.53 -1.18
C PHE A 164 -0.53 -0.50 -0.50
N HIS A 165 -1.71 -0.21 -1.08
CA HIS A 165 -2.61 0.80 -0.53
C HIS A 165 -3.23 0.36 0.80
N ALA A 166 -3.58 -0.91 0.97
CA ALA A 166 -4.06 -1.44 2.24
C ALA A 166 -3.03 -1.25 3.35
N ASN A 167 -1.78 -1.61 3.09
CA ASN A 167 -0.65 -1.46 4.01
C ASN A 167 -0.37 0.02 4.32
N THR A 168 -0.49 0.92 3.34
CA THR A 168 -0.34 2.37 3.56
C THR A 168 -1.40 2.89 4.53
N VAL A 169 -2.68 2.58 4.30
CA VAL A 169 -3.79 3.04 5.15
C VAL A 169 -3.68 2.44 6.55
N GLU A 170 -3.37 1.15 6.65
CA GLU A 170 -3.16 0.45 7.92
C GLU A 170 -2.09 1.17 8.76
N ARG A 171 -0.91 1.41 8.18
CA ARG A 171 0.21 2.08 8.86
C ARG A 171 -0.11 3.51 9.26
N VAL A 172 -0.83 4.26 8.43
CA VAL A 172 -1.31 5.61 8.78
C VAL A 172 -2.22 5.56 10.00
N ILE A 173 -3.17 4.61 10.04
CA ILE A 173 -4.11 4.48 11.14
C ILE A 173 -3.36 4.11 12.42
N HIS A 174 -2.45 3.14 12.38
CA HIS A 174 -1.61 2.80 13.54
C HIS A 174 -0.79 3.99 14.00
N TYR A 175 -0.08 4.65 13.09
CA TYR A 175 0.71 5.84 13.43
C TYR A 175 -0.12 6.92 14.12
N TYR A 176 -1.34 7.19 13.64
CA TYR A 176 -2.24 8.13 14.27
C TYR A 176 -2.70 7.65 15.65
N VAL A 177 -3.14 6.41 15.77
CA VAL A 177 -3.63 5.87 17.04
C VAL A 177 -2.52 5.82 18.08
N ASP A 178 -1.31 5.40 17.71
CA ASP A 178 -0.16 5.35 18.60
C ASP A 178 0.23 6.75 19.08
N ARG A 179 0.26 7.73 18.16
CA ARG A 179 0.62 9.12 18.49
C ARG A 179 -0.42 9.80 19.36
N ASN A 180 -1.70 9.55 19.10
CA ASN A 180 -2.81 10.15 19.84
C ASN A 180 -3.30 9.24 20.97
N LEU A 181 -2.60 8.14 21.27
CA LEU A 181 -3.07 7.17 22.25
C LEU A 181 -3.34 7.84 23.60
N HIS A 182 -2.48 8.77 24.02
CA HIS A 182 -2.63 9.54 25.25
C HIS A 182 -3.81 10.54 25.23
N GLU A 183 -4.20 11.08 24.07
CA GLU A 183 -5.42 11.89 23.92
C GLU A 183 -6.68 11.02 23.85
N LEU A 184 -6.50 9.78 23.37
CA LEU A 184 -7.52 8.74 23.31
C LEU A 184 -7.65 7.96 24.64
N VAL A 185 -6.69 8.14 25.57
CA VAL A 185 -6.59 7.51 26.89
C VAL A 185 -6.88 8.53 28.00
N GLY A 186 -7.84 8.19 28.86
CA GLY A 186 -8.22 8.97 30.03
C GLY A 186 -8.75 8.03 31.12
N ALA A 187 -9.15 8.55 32.29
CA ALA A 187 -9.51 7.75 33.46
C ALA A 187 -10.54 6.62 33.21
N ASP A 188 -11.31 6.69 32.12
CA ASP A 188 -12.30 5.69 31.69
C ASP A 188 -11.97 4.94 30.39
N ARG A 189 -10.79 5.11 29.80
CA ARG A 189 -10.44 4.54 28.48
C ARG A 189 -9.03 3.97 28.49
N VAL A 190 -8.95 2.67 28.77
CA VAL A 190 -7.71 1.90 28.72
C VAL A 190 -7.97 0.64 27.88
N VAL A 191 -7.00 0.30 27.03
CA VAL A 191 -6.89 -1.03 26.40
C VAL A 191 -6.72 -2.04 27.54
N SER A 192 -7.74 -2.86 27.76
CA SER A 192 -7.81 -3.74 28.94
C SER A 192 -6.74 -4.85 28.94
N SER A 193 -6.17 -5.19 27.77
CA SER A 193 -5.15 -6.24 27.66
C SER A 193 -4.36 -6.19 26.34
N VAL A 194 -3.20 -6.85 26.30
CA VAL A 194 -2.42 -7.10 25.07
C VAL A 194 -3.24 -7.88 24.03
N HIS A 195 -4.18 -8.71 24.48
CA HIS A 195 -5.08 -9.46 23.59
C HIS A 195 -6.07 -8.54 22.85
N ASP A 196 -6.58 -7.50 23.51
CA ASP A 196 -7.46 -6.50 22.90
C ASP A 196 -6.71 -5.71 21.83
N LEU A 197 -5.43 -5.38 22.08
CA LEU A 197 -4.56 -4.72 21.11
C LEU A 197 -4.30 -5.60 19.87
N ALA A 198 -3.93 -6.87 20.06
CA ALA A 198 -3.73 -7.80 18.94
C ALA A 198 -5.01 -8.02 18.12
N THR A 199 -6.17 -8.04 18.79
CA THR A 199 -7.48 -8.15 18.15
C THR A 199 -7.83 -6.90 17.35
N TYR A 200 -7.54 -5.71 17.91
CA TYR A 200 -7.66 -4.43 17.23
C TYR A 200 -6.77 -4.38 15.98
N ASP A 201 -5.48 -4.71 16.10
CA ASP A 201 -4.52 -4.67 14.99
C ASP A 201 -4.95 -5.59 13.84
N SER A 202 -5.34 -6.83 14.17
CA SER A 202 -5.84 -7.80 13.18
C SER A 202 -7.12 -7.29 12.49
N ALA A 203 -8.01 -6.65 13.24
CA ALA A 203 -9.24 -6.10 12.71
C ALA A 203 -9.02 -4.86 11.83
N ILE A 204 -8.10 -3.95 12.19
CA ILE A 204 -7.70 -2.81 11.36
C ILE A 204 -7.03 -3.28 10.06
N ARG A 205 -6.09 -4.22 10.15
CA ARG A 205 -5.47 -4.84 8.97
C ARG A 205 -6.55 -5.38 8.03
N ARG A 206 -7.49 -6.17 8.55
CA ARG A 206 -8.60 -6.72 7.75
C ARG A 206 -9.47 -5.61 7.14
N HIS A 207 -9.82 -4.59 7.92
CA HIS A 207 -10.62 -3.47 7.45
C HIS A 207 -9.94 -2.72 6.29
N CYS A 208 -8.64 -2.44 6.41
CA CYS A 208 -7.87 -1.77 5.37
C CYS A 208 -7.75 -2.63 4.11
N MET A 209 -7.51 -3.94 4.27
CA MET A 209 -7.52 -4.89 3.17
C MET A 209 -8.87 -4.88 2.45
N GLU A 210 -9.98 -4.98 3.17
CA GLU A 210 -11.30 -4.97 2.53
C GLU A 210 -11.64 -3.63 1.88
N ALA A 211 -11.30 -2.51 2.52
CA ALA A 211 -11.52 -1.17 1.99
C ALA A 211 -10.71 -0.92 0.71
N ALA A 212 -9.52 -1.49 0.63
CA ALA A 212 -8.68 -1.39 -0.55
C ALA A 212 -9.06 -2.37 -1.67
N LEU A 213 -10.01 -3.31 -1.48
CA LEU A 213 -10.35 -4.32 -2.51
C LEU A 213 -10.74 -3.72 -3.86
N ILE A 214 -11.29 -2.49 -3.85
CA ILE A 214 -11.58 -1.71 -5.08
C ILE A 214 -10.35 -1.55 -5.98
N MET A 215 -9.16 -1.55 -5.40
CA MET A 215 -7.89 -1.43 -6.10
C MET A 215 -7.60 -2.63 -7.00
N ARG A 216 -8.03 -3.85 -6.66
CA ARG A 216 -7.76 -5.02 -7.49
C ARG A 216 -8.33 -4.85 -8.90
N ALA A 217 -9.60 -4.49 -8.98
CA ALA A 217 -10.29 -4.31 -10.25
C ALA A 217 -9.79 -3.05 -10.98
N PHE A 218 -9.65 -1.93 -10.26
CA PHE A 218 -9.22 -0.68 -10.85
C PHE A 218 -7.78 -0.75 -11.42
N ALA A 219 -6.83 -1.26 -10.64
CA ALA A 219 -5.43 -1.34 -11.04
C ALA A 219 -5.22 -2.35 -12.18
N ARG A 220 -5.93 -3.49 -12.15
CA ARG A 220 -5.93 -4.45 -13.26
C ARG A 220 -6.39 -3.79 -14.56
N ASP A 221 -7.55 -3.15 -14.55
CA ASP A 221 -8.12 -2.55 -15.75
C ASP A 221 -7.30 -1.36 -16.24
N TRP A 222 -6.70 -0.59 -15.32
CA TRP A 222 -5.78 0.49 -15.64
C TRP A 222 -4.53 -0.03 -16.36
N LEU A 223 -3.85 -1.03 -15.78
CA LEU A 223 -2.64 -1.59 -16.36
C LEU A 223 -2.94 -2.27 -17.70
N GLY A 224 -4.02 -3.05 -17.78
CA GLY A 224 -4.44 -3.70 -19.02
C GLY A 224 -4.70 -2.70 -20.16
N LYS A 225 -5.31 -1.54 -19.86
CA LYS A 225 -5.52 -0.48 -20.85
C LYS A 225 -4.22 0.19 -21.28
N ASN A 226 -3.32 0.51 -20.36
CA ASN A 226 -2.06 1.18 -20.71
C ASN A 226 -1.08 0.24 -21.43
N GLN A 227 -1.07 -1.05 -21.07
CA GLN A 227 -0.29 -2.06 -21.80
C GLN A 227 -0.82 -2.27 -23.22
N TYR A 228 -2.15 -2.37 -23.40
CA TYR A 228 -2.75 -2.66 -24.72
C TYR A 228 -2.84 -1.44 -25.64
N ARG A 229 -3.14 -0.26 -25.10
CA ARG A 229 -3.52 0.91 -25.90
C ARG A 229 -2.33 1.77 -26.35
N ASP A 230 -1.22 1.72 -25.64
CA ASP A 230 -0.15 2.68 -25.86
C ASP A 230 1.23 2.07 -26.15
N GLY A 231 1.53 0.83 -25.73
CA GLY A 231 2.88 0.27 -25.85
C GLY A 231 3.98 1.16 -25.23
N LYS A 232 3.57 2.17 -24.45
CA LYS A 232 4.42 3.22 -23.88
C LYS A 232 5.04 2.73 -22.60
N ASP A 233 6.28 3.13 -22.40
CA ASP A 233 6.89 3.10 -21.08
C ASP A 233 6.06 3.96 -20.13
N ILE A 234 5.57 3.33 -19.05
CA ILE A 234 4.75 4.01 -18.04
C ILE A 234 5.64 5.05 -17.33
N SER A 235 5.32 6.32 -17.53
CA SER A 235 6.06 7.42 -16.93
C SER A 235 5.70 7.62 -15.46
N ARG A 236 6.54 8.36 -14.73
CA ARG A 236 6.20 8.81 -13.37
C ARG A 236 4.91 9.65 -13.33
N ASN A 237 4.66 10.44 -14.36
CA ASN A 237 3.44 11.23 -14.47
C ASN A 237 2.17 10.35 -14.59
N ASP A 238 2.29 9.20 -15.25
CA ASP A 238 1.19 8.23 -15.32
C ASP A 238 0.93 7.58 -13.97
N ALA A 239 2.00 7.29 -13.20
CA ALA A 239 1.89 6.82 -11.82
C ALA A 239 1.21 7.86 -10.90
N VAL A 240 1.51 9.16 -11.06
CA VAL A 240 0.83 10.25 -10.34
C VAL A 240 -0.65 10.32 -10.67
N LYS A 241 -1.03 10.22 -11.95
CA LYS A 241 -2.44 10.20 -12.35
C LYS A 241 -3.15 8.98 -11.81
N PHE A 242 -2.50 7.81 -11.86
CA PHE A 242 -3.04 6.58 -11.30
C PHE A 242 -3.24 6.68 -9.78
N SER A 243 -2.26 7.21 -9.04
CA SER A 243 -2.35 7.37 -7.60
C SER A 243 -3.48 8.30 -7.19
N ALA A 244 -3.70 9.41 -7.91
CA ALA A 244 -4.79 10.34 -7.61
C ALA A 244 -6.16 9.65 -7.66
N TYR A 245 -6.44 8.86 -8.71
CA TYR A 245 -7.68 8.09 -8.82
C TYR A 245 -7.76 6.94 -7.81
N ALA A 246 -6.65 6.29 -7.50
CA ALA A 246 -6.58 5.24 -6.49
C ALA A 246 -6.98 5.76 -5.10
N VAL A 247 -6.37 6.89 -4.69
CA VAL A 247 -6.64 7.57 -3.42
C VAL A 247 -8.09 8.02 -3.32
N GLU A 248 -8.66 8.56 -4.40
CA GLU A 248 -10.08 8.96 -4.42
C GLU A 248 -10.99 7.75 -4.18
N LYS A 249 -10.75 6.63 -4.86
CA LYS A 249 -11.56 5.40 -4.72
C LYS A 249 -11.50 4.83 -3.31
N ILE A 250 -10.31 4.73 -2.74
CA ILE A 250 -10.14 4.22 -1.37
C ILE A 250 -10.78 5.19 -0.36
N SER A 251 -10.63 6.49 -0.57
CA SER A 251 -11.22 7.51 0.32
C SER A 251 -12.75 7.44 0.36
N ILE A 252 -13.39 7.14 -0.77
CA ILE A 252 -14.84 6.90 -0.83
C ILE A 252 -15.20 5.65 -0.04
N GLU A 253 -14.42 4.57 -0.18
CA GLU A 253 -14.70 3.31 0.51
C GLU A 253 -14.51 3.42 2.03
N LEU A 254 -13.46 4.09 2.50
CA LEU A 254 -13.27 4.38 3.93
C LEU A 254 -14.47 5.16 4.50
N LYS A 255 -14.97 6.15 3.75
CA LYS A 255 -16.16 6.92 4.15
C LYS A 255 -17.41 6.04 4.25
N ASN A 256 -17.61 5.12 3.30
CA ASN A 256 -18.75 4.19 3.32
C ASN A 256 -18.68 3.22 4.52
N ARG A 257 -17.47 2.85 4.94
CA ARG A 257 -17.21 1.88 6.02
C ARG A 257 -17.20 2.47 7.42
N ARG A 258 -17.47 3.78 7.56
CA ARG A 258 -17.78 4.44 8.84
C ARG A 258 -19.00 3.80 9.54
N GLY A 259 -19.84 3.08 8.80
CA GLY A 259 -21.10 2.49 9.29
C GLY A 259 -22.30 3.43 9.09
N PRO A 260 -23.53 2.93 9.29
CA PRO A 260 -24.73 3.79 9.26
C PRO A 260 -24.64 4.88 10.34
N LYS A 261 -25.24 6.04 10.05
CA LYS A 261 -25.40 7.12 11.03
C LYS A 261 -26.32 6.70 12.16
#